data_AF-A0A2E9Y654-F1
#
_entry.id   AF-A0A2E9Y654-F1
#
_cell.length_a   1.000
_cell.length_b   1.000
_cell.length_c   1.000
_cell.angle_alpha   90.00
_cell.angle_beta   90.00
_cell.angle_gamma   90.00
#
_symmetry.space_group_name_H-M   'P 1'
#
loop_
_entity.id
_entity.type
_entity.pdbx_description
1 polymer ?
#
loop_
_entity_poly.entity_id
_entity_poly.type
_entity_poly.pdbx_seq_one_letter_code
_entity_poly.pdbx_strand_id
1 'polypeptide(L)'
;MARVKRRECGKGVLIDHGGGWQTQYCHLRQGSLRVQKDEKVKRGQALGTIGLSGKAEFPHLHLSVRCRGAVVDPFLGARVKAGCGVTGRPLWQPALLAELAYRPSGVLASGFGDQVPSLKQVIAGRHRHDRLDRTPATWCSG
;
A
#
# COMPACT_ATOMS: atom_id res chain seq x y z
N MET A 1 -7.40 -24.82 4.93
CA MET A 1 -6.41 -24.77 3.82
C MET A 1 -6.89 -23.76 2.77
N ALA A 2 -6.03 -22.84 2.33
CA ALA A 2 -6.26 -22.00 1.16
C ALA A 2 -4.90 -21.76 0.45
N ARG A 3 -4.77 -22.24 -0.79
CA ARG A 3 -3.61 -22.00 -1.66
C ARG A 3 -3.87 -20.71 -2.44
N VAL A 4 -3.22 -19.61 -2.05
CA VAL A 4 -3.05 -18.46 -2.94
C VAL A 4 -1.72 -18.63 -3.66
N LYS A 5 -1.70 -18.53 -4.99
CA LYS A 5 -0.48 -18.51 -5.82
C LYS A 5 0.47 -17.46 -5.24
N ARG A 6 1.55 -17.90 -4.56
CA ARG A 6 2.55 -17.08 -3.86
C ARG A 6 3.43 -16.21 -4.77
N ARG A 7 2.97 -15.82 -5.96
CA ARG A 7 3.78 -15.04 -6.91
C ARG A 7 3.80 -13.54 -6.59
N GLU A 8 2.73 -12.99 -6.01
CA GLU A 8 2.66 -11.54 -5.78
C GLU A 8 3.49 -11.09 -4.57
N CYS A 9 3.29 -11.74 -3.41
CA CYS A 9 3.99 -11.43 -2.16
C CYS A 9 5.51 -11.72 -2.20
N GLY A 10 5.98 -12.56 -3.11
CA GLY A 10 7.37 -13.00 -3.12
C GLY A 10 7.73 -13.79 -1.87
N LYS A 11 8.90 -13.49 -1.28
CA LYS A 11 9.31 -14.02 0.02
C LYS A 11 8.64 -13.20 1.12
N GLY A 12 8.11 -13.91 2.11
CA GLY A 12 7.35 -13.27 3.16
C GLY A 12 7.11 -14.19 4.35
N VAL A 13 6.61 -13.59 5.42
CA VAL A 13 6.25 -14.26 6.67
C VAL A 13 4.79 -13.95 6.97
N LEU A 14 4.02 -14.98 7.30
CA LEU A 14 2.69 -14.82 7.89
C LEU A 14 2.79 -15.21 9.35
N ILE A 15 2.40 -14.31 10.23
CA ILE A 15 2.32 -14.54 11.68
C ILE A 15 0.84 -14.66 12.03
N ASP A 16 0.49 -15.75 12.72
CA ASP A 16 -0.78 -15.93 13.40
C ASP A 16 -0.63 -15.45 14.84
N HIS A 17 -1.50 -14.53 15.26
CA HIS A 17 -1.50 -13.94 16.60
C HIS A 17 -2.54 -14.59 17.52
N GLY A 18 -3.26 -15.60 17.04
CA GLY A 18 -4.42 -16.16 17.71
C GLY A 18 -5.67 -15.27 17.55
N GLY A 19 -6.82 -15.78 18.00
CA GLY A 19 -8.10 -15.05 17.93
C GLY A 19 -8.57 -14.72 16.51
N GLY A 20 -7.96 -15.33 15.49
CA GLY A 20 -8.21 -15.04 14.07
C GLY A 20 -7.40 -13.86 13.51
N TRP A 21 -6.49 -13.27 14.27
CA TRP A 21 -5.63 -12.18 13.83
C TRP A 21 -4.38 -12.69 13.11
N GLN A 22 -4.07 -12.09 11.97
CA GLN A 22 -2.91 -12.45 11.16
C GLN A 22 -2.24 -11.20 10.59
N THR A 23 -0.91 -11.20 10.58
CA THR A 23 -0.11 -10.19 9.86
C THR A 23 0.77 -10.87 8.82
N GLN A 24 0.82 -10.33 7.61
CA GLN A 24 1.65 -10.84 6.53
C GLN A 24 2.63 -9.76 6.06
N TYR A 25 3.91 -10.14 6.02
CA TYR A 25 5.04 -9.32 5.60
C TYR A 25 5.55 -9.86 4.27
N CYS A 26 5.53 -9.06 3.21
CA CYS A 26 5.89 -9.47 1.85
C CYS A 26 7.12 -8.73 1.32
N HIS A 27 7.59 -9.16 0.14
CA HIS A 27 8.70 -8.58 -0.60
C HIS A 27 10.05 -8.62 0.13
N LEU A 28 10.23 -9.55 1.07
CA LEU A 28 11.49 -9.73 1.79
C LEU A 28 12.61 -10.17 0.84
N ARG A 29 13.85 -9.82 1.17
CA ARG A 29 15.04 -10.19 0.37
C ARG A 29 15.21 -11.71 0.36
N GLN A 30 15.52 -12.27 -0.81
CA GLN A 30 15.83 -13.70 -0.96
C GLN A 30 16.96 -14.11 -0.01
N GLY A 31 16.78 -15.21 0.73
CA GLY A 31 17.78 -15.70 1.69
C GLY A 31 17.93 -14.86 2.97
N SER A 32 17.05 -13.87 3.22
CA SER A 32 17.13 -13.04 4.43
C SER A 32 16.25 -13.48 5.59
N LEU A 33 15.36 -14.46 5.37
CA LEU A 33 14.43 -14.93 6.40
C LEU A 33 15.20 -15.48 7.60
N ARG A 34 14.85 -14.97 8.79
CA ARG A 34 15.46 -15.37 10.07
C ARG A 34 14.58 -16.31 10.88
N VAL A 35 13.41 -16.65 10.35
CA VAL A 35 12.39 -17.47 11.00
C VAL A 35 11.96 -18.61 10.10
N GLN A 36 11.49 -19.69 10.73
CA GLN A 36 11.00 -20.87 10.05
C GLN A 36 9.49 -21.04 10.21
N LYS A 37 8.92 -21.97 9.43
CA LYS A 37 7.51 -22.31 9.52
C LYS A 37 7.22 -22.84 10.93
N ASP A 38 6.10 -22.40 11.51
CA ASP A 38 5.61 -22.79 12.84
C ASP A 38 6.53 -22.35 14.01
N GLU A 39 7.55 -21.52 13.75
CA GLU A 39 8.37 -20.92 14.80
C GLU A 39 7.58 -19.87 15.60
N LYS A 40 7.71 -19.90 16.93
CA LYS A 40 7.15 -18.86 17.80
C LYS A 40 8.03 -17.61 17.73
N VAL A 41 7.43 -16.50 17.33
CA VAL A 41 8.10 -15.20 17.22
C VAL A 41 7.65 -14.26 18.34
N LYS A 42 8.59 -13.45 18.85
CA LYS A 42 8.30 -12.41 19.85
C LYS A 42 8.18 -11.04 19.19
N ARG A 43 7.46 -10.11 19.84
CA ARG A 43 7.43 -8.70 19.42
C ARG A 43 8.87 -8.16 19.36
N GLY A 44 9.20 -7.49 18.25
CA GLY A 44 10.53 -6.92 18.02
C GLY A 44 11.56 -7.90 17.43
N GLN A 45 11.23 -9.19 17.30
CA GLN A 45 12.10 -10.16 16.65
C GLN A 45 12.23 -9.85 15.14
N ALA A 46 13.46 -9.76 14.66
CA ALA A 46 13.73 -9.56 13.24
C ALA A 46 13.29 -10.78 12.42
N LEU A 47 12.41 -10.56 11.44
CA LEU A 47 11.90 -11.62 10.55
C LEU A 47 12.75 -11.83 9.29
N GLY A 48 13.45 -10.78 8.86
CA GLY A 48 14.30 -10.74 7.68
C GLY A 48 14.58 -9.30 7.27
N THR A 49 15.09 -9.09 6.05
CA THR A 49 15.36 -7.74 5.53
C THR A 49 14.44 -7.41 4.35
N ILE A 50 14.12 -6.13 4.19
CA ILE A 50 13.35 -5.64 3.04
C ILE A 50 14.10 -5.96 1.74
N GLY A 51 13.36 -6.28 0.69
CA GLY A 51 13.92 -6.59 -0.62
C GLY A 51 12.95 -6.25 -1.75
N LEU A 52 13.14 -6.93 -2.88
CA LEU A 52 12.40 -6.72 -4.13
C LEU A 52 11.91 -8.06 -4.71
N SER A 53 11.41 -8.96 -3.85
CA SER A 53 10.90 -10.26 -4.32
C SER A 53 9.40 -10.21 -4.64
N GLY A 54 8.95 -11.02 -5.60
CA GLY A 54 7.54 -11.03 -6.03
C GLY A 54 7.24 -9.92 -7.04
N LYS A 55 6.04 -9.32 -6.94
CA LYS A 55 5.61 -8.21 -7.80
C LYS A 55 5.81 -6.85 -7.11
N ALA A 56 7.02 -6.57 -6.64
CA ALA A 56 7.37 -5.26 -6.10
C ALA A 56 8.09 -4.43 -7.17
N GLU A 57 7.70 -3.17 -7.34
CA GLU A 57 8.32 -2.25 -8.30
C GLU A 57 9.61 -1.60 -7.77
N PHE A 58 9.69 -1.38 -6.45
CA PHE A 58 10.87 -0.86 -5.75
C PHE A 58 10.97 -1.49 -4.35
N PRO A 59 12.14 -1.44 -3.68
CA PRO A 59 12.30 -2.07 -2.37
C PRO A 59 11.41 -1.43 -1.31
N HIS A 60 10.40 -2.17 -0.83
CA HIS A 60 9.49 -1.74 0.22
C HIS A 60 8.94 -2.95 0.98
N LEU A 61 8.31 -2.69 2.13
CA LEU A 61 7.56 -3.71 2.86
C LEU A 61 6.07 -3.59 2.52
N HIS A 62 5.48 -4.66 2.00
CA HIS A 62 4.03 -4.80 1.97
C HIS A 62 3.57 -5.50 3.24
N LEU A 63 2.81 -4.79 4.07
CA LEU A 63 2.19 -5.28 5.30
C LEU A 63 0.68 -5.43 5.09
N SER A 64 0.16 -6.63 5.32
CA SER A 64 -1.27 -6.91 5.35
C SER A 64 -1.69 -7.34 6.75
N VAL A 65 -2.74 -6.71 7.30
CA VAL A 65 -3.37 -7.11 8.56
C VAL A 65 -4.73 -7.72 8.29
N ARG A 66 -5.03 -8.86 8.90
CA ARG A 66 -6.30 -9.57 8.74
C ARG A 66 -6.87 -10.00 10.09
N CYS A 67 -8.20 -9.98 10.20
CA CYS A 67 -8.93 -10.57 11.31
C CYS A 67 -10.07 -11.44 10.78
N ARG A 68 -10.05 -12.73 11.14
CA ARG A 68 -11.02 -13.75 10.69
C ARG A 68 -11.18 -13.75 9.16
N GLY A 69 -10.05 -13.67 8.45
CA GLY A 69 -9.98 -13.67 6.99
C GLY A 69 -10.26 -12.31 6.30
N ALA A 70 -10.82 -11.32 7.01
CA ALA A 70 -11.08 -10.00 6.43
C ALA A 70 -9.85 -9.09 6.56
N VAL A 71 -9.56 -8.30 5.52
CA VAL A 71 -8.50 -7.27 5.54
C VAL A 71 -8.93 -6.10 6.43
N VAL A 72 -8.01 -5.69 7.30
CA VAL A 72 -8.19 -4.60 8.26
C VAL A 72 -7.18 -3.50 7.93
N ASP A 73 -7.64 -2.26 7.88
CA ASP A 73 -6.77 -1.10 7.86
C ASP A 73 -6.16 -0.92 9.26
N PRO A 74 -4.83 -1.03 9.45
CA PRO A 74 -4.23 -0.92 10.78
C PRO A 74 -4.26 0.51 11.34
N PHE A 75 -4.43 1.53 10.50
CA PHE A 75 -4.54 2.93 10.94
C PHE A 75 -5.95 3.27 11.41
N LEU A 76 -6.96 2.57 10.92
CA LEU A 76 -8.35 2.73 11.41
C LEU A 76 -8.78 1.62 12.38
N GLY A 77 -8.12 0.47 12.36
CA GLY A 77 -8.59 -0.76 13.03
C GLY A 77 -9.94 -1.25 12.52
N ALA A 78 -10.36 -0.81 11.34
CA ALA A 78 -11.62 -1.13 10.70
C ALA A 78 -11.40 -1.91 9.40
N ARG A 79 -12.45 -2.57 8.90
CA ARG A 79 -12.41 -3.23 7.59
C ARG A 79 -12.34 -2.17 6.48
N VAL A 80 -11.54 -2.42 5.46
CA VAL A 80 -11.23 -1.48 4.36
C VAL A 80 -12.46 -1.02 3.54
N LYS A 81 -13.62 -1.66 3.69
CA LYS A 81 -14.86 -1.30 2.96
C LYS A 81 -15.57 -0.02 3.46
N ALA A 82 -15.01 0.68 4.44
CA ALA A 82 -15.75 1.72 5.15
C ALA A 82 -15.82 3.09 4.42
N GLY A 83 -15.01 3.33 3.38
CA GLY A 83 -15.00 4.60 2.63
C GLY A 83 -14.22 5.72 3.35
N CYS A 84 -14.44 6.97 2.92
CA CYS A 84 -13.83 8.15 3.56
C CYS A 84 -14.60 8.57 4.83
N GLY A 85 -13.93 9.28 5.75
CA GLY A 85 -14.59 9.84 6.95
C GLY A 85 -14.87 8.84 8.08
N VAL A 86 -14.25 7.66 8.03
CA VAL A 86 -14.46 6.58 9.00
C VAL A 86 -13.61 6.84 10.23
N THR A 87 -14.24 7.08 11.36
CA THR A 87 -13.57 7.10 12.67
C THR A 87 -13.42 5.67 13.18
N GLY A 88 -12.18 5.27 13.46
CA GLY A 88 -11.87 3.95 13.99
C GLY A 88 -10.94 4.00 15.19
N ARG A 89 -10.60 2.83 15.73
CA ARG A 89 -9.59 2.67 16.79
C ARG A 89 -8.33 2.07 16.16
N PRO A 90 -7.27 2.87 15.93
CA PRO A 90 -6.03 2.39 15.31
C PRO A 90 -5.44 1.19 16.06
N LEU A 91 -4.79 0.29 15.32
CA LEU A 91 -4.10 -0.88 15.91
C LEU A 91 -2.69 -0.54 16.41
N TRP A 92 -2.20 0.65 16.09
CA TRP A 92 -0.87 1.13 16.46
C TRP A 92 -0.87 1.70 17.89
N GLN A 93 0.28 1.54 18.57
CA GLN A 93 0.50 2.24 19.84
C GLN A 93 0.48 3.76 19.59
N PRO A 94 -0.08 4.58 20.49
CA PRO A 94 -0.22 6.02 20.26
C PRO A 94 1.08 6.74 19.88
N ALA A 95 2.19 6.41 20.55
CA ALA A 95 3.50 6.97 20.25
C ALA A 95 3.97 6.66 18.81
N LEU A 96 3.82 5.40 18.38
CA LEU A 96 4.20 4.97 17.04
C LEU A 96 3.25 5.53 15.97
N LEU A 97 1.96 5.67 16.29
CA LEU A 97 1.00 6.28 15.37
C LEU A 97 1.37 7.74 15.06
N ALA A 98 1.84 8.48 16.07
CA ALA A 98 2.31 9.85 15.88
C ALA A 98 3.56 9.90 14.96
N GLU A 99 4.47 8.94 15.07
CA GLU A 99 5.64 8.84 14.20
C GLU A 99 5.27 8.42 12.77
N LEU A 100 4.29 7.53 12.62
CA LEU A 100 3.77 7.06 11.33
C LEU A 100 2.74 8.01 10.71
N ALA A 101 2.45 9.14 11.36
CA ALA A 101 1.46 10.09 10.86
C ALA A 101 1.83 10.51 9.44
N TYR A 102 0.86 10.37 8.52
CA TYR A 102 1.04 10.71 7.12
C TYR A 102 1.49 12.18 7.03
N ARG A 103 2.70 12.37 6.49
CA ARG A 103 3.19 13.70 6.14
C ARG A 103 2.71 14.00 4.73
N PRO A 104 1.75 14.91 4.55
CA PRO A 104 1.22 15.19 3.22
C PRO A 104 2.35 15.62 2.29
N SER A 105 2.52 14.87 1.21
CA SER A 105 3.33 15.29 0.08
C SER A 105 2.56 16.39 -0.67
N GLY A 106 3.23 17.50 -0.95
CA GLY A 106 2.65 18.65 -1.64
C GLY A 106 2.26 18.36 -3.09
N VAL A 107 1.55 19.30 -3.70
CA VAL A 107 1.24 19.26 -5.14
C VAL A 107 2.56 19.34 -5.93
N LEU A 108 2.95 18.23 -6.57
CA LEU A 108 4.18 18.17 -7.38
C LEU A 108 4.05 18.94 -8.69
N ALA A 109 2.82 19.03 -9.22
CA ALA A 109 2.47 19.70 -10.45
C ALA A 109 0.97 19.96 -10.48
N SER A 110 0.58 21.11 -11.04
CA SER A 110 -0.79 21.41 -11.43
C SER A 110 -0.78 22.02 -12.82
N GLY A 111 -1.80 21.74 -13.62
CA GLY A 111 -1.97 22.33 -14.93
C GLY A 111 -3.21 21.80 -15.63
N PHE A 112 -3.45 22.30 -16.84
CA PHE A 112 -4.58 21.93 -17.66
C PHE A 112 -4.17 20.99 -18.80
N GLY A 113 -5.06 20.06 -19.15
CA GLY A 113 -5.00 19.26 -20.37
C GLY A 113 -6.30 19.46 -21.15
N ASP A 114 -6.19 19.59 -22.47
CA ASP A 114 -7.31 19.65 -23.40
C ASP A 114 -7.93 18.26 -23.66
N GLN A 115 -7.34 17.20 -23.11
CA GLN A 115 -7.77 15.81 -23.17
C GLN A 115 -7.56 15.13 -21.82
N VAL A 116 -8.30 14.04 -21.56
CA VAL A 116 -8.09 13.20 -20.37
C VAL A 116 -6.70 12.55 -20.45
N PRO A 117 -5.79 12.82 -19.49
CA PRO A 117 -4.44 12.29 -19.55
C PRO A 117 -4.44 10.78 -19.28
N SER A 118 -3.64 10.03 -20.04
CA SER A 118 -3.36 8.63 -19.73
C SER A 118 -2.52 8.50 -18.46
N LEU A 119 -2.59 7.35 -17.77
CA LEU A 119 -1.78 7.07 -16.59
C LEU A 119 -0.27 7.28 -16.84
N LYS A 120 0.22 6.94 -18.04
CA LYS A 120 1.62 7.17 -18.44
C LYS A 120 1.97 8.65 -18.50
N GLN A 121 1.05 9.50 -18.98
CA GLN A 121 1.25 10.96 -19.02
C GLN A 121 1.25 11.57 -17.63
N VAL A 122 0.40 11.07 -16.72
CA VAL A 122 0.37 11.49 -15.31
C VAL A 122 1.68 11.13 -14.60
N ILE A 123 2.14 9.88 -14.73
CA ILE A 123 3.40 9.42 -14.11
C ILE A 123 4.60 10.23 -14.65
N ALA A 124 4.59 10.58 -15.94
CA ALA A 124 5.63 11.41 -16.55
C ALA A 124 5.51 12.91 -16.19
N GLY A 125 4.47 13.32 -15.47
CA GLY A 125 4.26 14.72 -15.06
C GLY A 125 3.99 15.68 -16.22
N ARG A 126 3.31 15.22 -17.28
CA ARG A 126 2.86 16.07 -18.41
C ARG A 126 1.62 16.89 -18.03
N HIS A 127 1.17 17.77 -18.94
CA HIS A 127 -0.02 18.64 -18.76
C HIS A 127 0.15 19.67 -17.62
N ARG A 128 1.30 20.34 -17.57
CA ARG A 128 1.59 21.45 -16.65
C ARG A 128 1.24 22.83 -17.21
N HIS A 129 0.35 22.88 -18.19
CA HIS A 129 -0.04 24.14 -18.82
C HIS A 129 -0.80 25.00 -17.81
N ASP A 130 -0.45 26.27 -17.70
CA ASP A 130 -1.13 27.26 -16.86
C ASP A 130 -2.45 27.75 -17.50
N ARG A 131 -2.60 27.55 -18.80
CA ARG A 131 -3.80 27.85 -19.59
C ARG A 131 -3.98 26.84 -20.71
N LEU A 132 -5.23 26.65 -21.15
CA LEU A 132 -5.53 25.99 -22.42
C LEU A 132 -5.65 27.06 -23.50
N ASP A 133 -5.09 26.79 -24.67
CA ASP A 133 -5.26 27.67 -25.81
C ASP A 133 -6.74 27.71 -26.20
N ARG A 134 -7.26 28.92 -26.39
CA ARG A 134 -8.64 29.17 -26.80
C ARG A 134 -8.86 28.88 -28.29
N THR A 135 -8.28 27.80 -28.80
CA THR A 135 -8.59 27.34 -30.15
C THR A 135 -10.03 26.83 -30.09
N PRO A 136 -11.01 27.46 -30.77
CA PRO A 136 -12.39 27.01 -30.72
C PRO A 136 -12.41 25.57 -31.19
N ALA A 137 -12.73 24.68 -30.26
CA ALA A 137 -12.81 23.26 -30.52
C ALA A 137 -13.95 23.08 -31.53
N THR A 138 -13.66 22.56 -32.72
CA THR A 138 -14.64 22.22 -33.78
C THR A 138 -15.60 21.08 -33.39
N TRP A 139 -15.80 20.86 -32.09
CA TRP A 139 -16.66 19.82 -31.51
C TRP A 139 -18.15 20.11 -31.68
N CYS A 140 -18.52 21.24 -32.31
CA CYS A 140 -19.91 21.63 -32.57
C CYS A 140 -20.27 21.67 -34.06
N SER A 141 -19.62 20.87 -34.91
CA SER A 141 -20.03 20.76 -36.31
C SER A 141 -20.18 19.29 -36.74
N GLY A 142 -21.43 18.82 -36.76
CA GLY A 142 -21.90 17.67 -37.54
C GLY A 142 -22.11 16.39 -36.75
#